data_AF-A0A1S2IT32-F1
#
_entry.id   AF-A0A1S2IT32-F1
#
_cell.length_a   1.000
_cell.length_b   1.000
_cell.length_c   1.000
_cell.angle_alpha   90.00
_cell.angle_beta   90.00
_cell.angle_gamma   90.00
#
_symmetry.space_group_name_H-M   'P 1'
#
loop_
_entity.id
_entity.type
_entity.pdbx_description
1 polymer ?
#
loop_
_entity_poly.entity_id
_entity_poly.type
_entity_poly.pdbx_seq_one_letter_code
_entity_poly.pdbx_strand_id
1 'polypeptide(L)' 'MKLRKYPRPFAWFIVIAASLLLALGLLNLVINTTGPGSWLLLIVLMPWPLYAGLRSLREGDDR' A
#
# COMPACT_ATOMS: atom_id res chain seq x y z
N MET A 1 12.49 22.07 -8.80
CA MET A 1 12.89 21.56 -7.47
C MET A 1 13.96 20.49 -7.64
N LYS A 2 15.18 20.69 -7.10
CA LYS A 2 16.22 19.64 -7.09
C LYS A 2 15.79 18.55 -6.12
N LEU A 3 15.44 17.36 -6.61
CA LEU A 3 15.19 16.17 -5.80
C LEU A 3 16.44 15.92 -4.95
N ARG A 4 16.33 16.19 -3.64
CA ARG A 4 17.38 15.98 -2.65
C ARG A 4 17.71 14.49 -2.71
N LYS A 5 18.86 14.16 -3.31
CA LYS A 5 19.35 12.79 -3.47
C LYS A 5 19.51 12.23 -2.06
N TYR A 6 18.62 11.33 -1.66
CA TYR A 6 18.70 10.69 -0.34
C TYR A 6 20.11 10.14 -0.14
N PRO A 7 20.70 10.29 1.07
CA PRO A 7 22.03 9.76 1.33
C PRO A 7 22.02 8.25 1.04
N ARG A 8 23.02 7.77 0.30
CA ARG A 8 23.15 6.36 -0.14
C ARG A 8 22.82 5.31 0.93
N PRO A 9 23.26 5.43 2.20
CA PRO A 9 22.89 4.46 3.23
C PRO A 9 21.37 4.44 3.53
N PHE A 10 20.71 5.59 3.46
CA PHE A 10 19.26 5.70 3.66
C PHE A 10 18.48 5.09 2.49
N ALA A 11 18.97 5.25 1.26
CA ALA A 11 18.36 4.60 0.09
C ALA A 11 18.43 3.06 0.22
N TRP A 12 19.57 2.52 0.66
CA TRP A 12 19.71 1.08 0.94
C TRP A 12 18.79 0.61 2.06
N PHE A 13 18.66 1.39 3.13
CA PHE A 13 17.71 1.10 4.20
C PHE A 13 16.28 1.01 3.69
N ILE A 14 15.86 1.95 2.84
CA ILE A 14 14.52 1.91 2.21
C ILE A 14 14.33 0.65 1.37
N VAL A 15 15.33 0.27 0.57
CA VAL A 15 15.25 -0.95 -0.26
C VAL A 15 15.09 -2.20 0.59
N ILE A 16 15.89 -2.32 1.67
CA ILE A 16 15.81 -3.45 2.60
C ILE A 16 14.44 -3.46 3.30
N ALA A 17 14.00 -2.32 3.82
CA ALA A 17 12.71 -2.19 4.50
C ALA A 17 11.54 -2.51 3.56
N ALA A 18 11.55 -2.00 2.33
CA ALA A 18 10.53 -2.28 1.33
C ALA A 18 10.49 -3.76 0.98
N SER A 19 11.65 -4.40 0.79
CA SER A 19 11.74 -5.84 0.50
C SER A 19 11.21 -6.68 1.65
N LEU A 20 11.52 -6.30 2.90
CA LEU A 20 11.02 -6.96 4.10
C LEU A 20 9.49 -6.84 4.23
N LEU A 21 8.95 -5.63 4.02
CA LEU A 21 7.51 -5.38 4.05
C LEU A 21 6.77 -6.14 2.95
N LEU A 22 7.37 -6.27 1.77
CA LEU A 22 6.80 -7.01 0.65
C LEU A 22 6.78 -8.52 0.95
N ALA A 23 7.85 -9.07 1.53
CA ALA A 23 7.90 -10.46 1.98
C ALA A 23 6.88 -10.75 3.10
N LEU A 24 6.74 -9.84 4.08
CA LEU A 24 5.72 -9.93 5.13
C LEU A 24 4.31 -9.85 4.55
N GLY A 25 4.07 -8.99 3.57
CA GLY A 25 2.80 -8.87 2.87
C GLY A 25 2.43 -10.16 2.12
N LEU A 26 3.39 -10.77 1.40
CA LEU A 26 3.20 -12.06 0.73
C LEU A 26 2.95 -13.19 1.72
N LEU A 27 3.70 -13.24 2.82
CA LEU A 27 3.51 -14.24 3.87
C LEU A 27 2.13 -14.10 4.51
N ASN A 28 1.71 -12.88 4.83
CA ASN A 28 0.36 -12.60 5.34
C ASN A 28 -0.69 -12.98 4.29
N LEU A 29 -0.47 -12.70 3.01
CA LEU A 29 -1.38 -13.12 1.95
C LEU A 29 -1.54 -14.64 1.96
N VAL A 30 -0.44 -15.40 1.94
CA VAL A 30 -0.47 -16.88 1.94
C VAL A 30 -1.13 -17.43 3.21
N ILE A 31 -0.76 -16.95 4.40
CA ILE A 31 -1.32 -17.41 5.69
C ILE A 31 -2.83 -17.08 5.79
N ASN A 32 -3.22 -15.88 5.35
CA ASN A 32 -4.59 -15.38 5.45
C ASN A 32 -5.48 -15.87 4.28
N THR A 33 -4.92 -16.58 3.30
CA THR A 33 -5.70 -17.29 2.26
C THR A 33 -6.39 -18.54 2.85
N THR A 34 -5.88 -19.09 3.96
CA THR A 34 -6.48 -20.22 4.69
C THR A 34 -7.70 -19.85 5.56
N GLY A 35 -8.07 -18.56 5.64
CA GLY A 35 -9.14 -18.04 6.49
C GLY A 35 -10.20 -17.23 5.72
N PRO A 36 -11.22 -17.87 5.13
CA PRO A 36 -12.22 -17.19 4.28
C PRO A 36 -13.04 -16.09 5.00
N GLY A 37 -13.11 -16.09 6.34
CA GLY A 37 -13.79 -15.04 7.11
C GLY A 37 -13.06 -13.68 7.14
N SER A 38 -11.75 -13.65 6.91
CA SER A 38 -10.92 -12.44 6.94
C SER A 38 -11.08 -11.57 5.68
N TRP A 39 -11.40 -12.21 4.55
CA TRP A 39 -11.62 -11.53 3.27
C TRP A 39 -12.93 -10.74 3.25
N LEU A 40 -13.95 -11.17 3.99
CA LEU A 40 -15.23 -10.45 4.08
C LEU A 40 -15.08 -9.08 4.73
N LEU A 41 -14.28 -8.96 5.79
CA LEU A 41 -13.96 -7.66 6.40
C LEU A 41 -13.17 -6.78 5.43
N LEU A 42 -12.19 -7.32 4.70
CA LEU A 42 -11.44 -6.55 3.70
C LEU A 42 -12.33 -6.11 2.53
N ILE A 43 -13.20 -6.97 2.02
CA ILE A 43 -14.14 -6.65 0.92
C ILE A 43 -15.21 -5.63 1.36
N VAL A 44 -15.64 -5.65 2.63
CA VAL A 44 -16.59 -4.66 3.17
C VAL A 44 -15.89 -3.34 3.52
N LEU A 45 -14.63 -3.35 3.95
CA LEU A 45 -13.91 -2.15 4.40
C LEU A 45 -13.12 -1.46 3.26
N MET A 46 -12.67 -2.19 2.24
CA MET A 46 -11.94 -1.66 1.07
C MET A 46 -12.71 -0.74 0.10
N PRO A 47 -14.05 -0.80 -0.07
CA PRO A 47 -14.71 0.04 -1.07
C PRO A 47 -14.72 1.51 -0.64
N TRP A 48 -14.61 1.81 0.65
CA TRP A 48 -14.62 3.18 1.16
C TRP A 48 -13.36 3.99 0.80
N PRO A 49 -12.12 3.53 1.07
CA PRO A 49 -10.92 4.25 0.67
C PRO A 49 -10.75 4.32 -0.85
N LEU A 50 -11.18 3.30 -1.60
CA LEU A 50 -11.17 3.33 -3.06
C LEU A 50 -12.17 4.35 -3.62
N TYR A 51 -13.37 4.41 -3.07
CA TYR A 51 -14.37 5.41 -3.44
C TYR A 51 -13.92 6.83 -3.09
N ALA A 52 -13.34 7.04 -1.89
CA ALA A 52 -12.79 8.33 -1.49
C ALA A 52 -11.61 8.76 -2.38
N GLY A 53 -10.73 7.82 -2.74
CA GLY A 53 -9.61 8.08 -3.66
C GLY A 53 -10.08 8.46 -5.06
N LEU A 54 -11.02 7.71 -5.63
CA LEU A 54 -11.60 8.02 -6.95
C LEU A 54 -12.37 9.34 -6.96
N ARG A 55 -13.12 9.65 -5.89
CA ARG A 55 -13.82 10.93 -5.76
C ARG A 55 -12.86 12.11 -5.66
N SER A 56 -11.80 11.97 -4.87
CA SER A 56 -10.75 12.99 -4.73
C SER A 56 -10.02 13.25 -6.06
N LEU A 57 -9.71 12.18 -6.82
CA LEU A 57 -9.12 12.32 -8.16
C LEU A 57 -10.08 13.01 -9.14
N ARG A 58 -11.38 12.74 -9.05
CA ARG A 58 -12.39 13.37 -9.89
C ARG A 58 -12.58 14.86 -9.59
N GLU A 59 -12.54 15.25 -8.32
CA GLU A 59 -12.66 16.66 -7.90
C GLU A 59 -11.36 17.46 -8.10
N GLY A 60 -10.22 16.78 -8.26
CA GLY A 60 -8.91 17.40 -8.53
C GLY A 60 -8.60 17.68 -10.01
N ASP A 61 -9.39 17.13 -10.94
CA ASP A 61 -9.21 17.27 -12.40
C ASP A 61 -10.01 18.46 -13.00
N ASP A 62 -10.91 19.06 -12.21
CA ASP A 62 -11.75 20.22 -12.60
C ASP A 62 -11.07 21.59 -12.32
N ARG A 63 -9.73 21.67 -12.27
CA ARG A 63 -8.98 22.94 -12.09
C ARG A 63 -7.91 23.18 -13.16
#